data_AF-A0A8T3TBC3-F1
#
_entry.id   AF-A0A8T3TBC3-F1
#
_cell.length_a   1.000
_cell.length_b   1.000
_cell.length_c   1.000
_cell.angle_alpha   90.00
_cell.angle_beta   90.00
_cell.angle_gamma   90.00
#
_symmetry.space_group_name_H-M   'P 1'
#
loop_
_entity.id
_entity.type
_entity.pdbx_description
1 polymer ?
#
loop_
_entity_poly.entity_id
_entity_poly.type
_entity_poly.pdbx_seq_one_letter_code
_entity_poly.pdbx_strand_id
1 'polypeptide(L)'
;MAGRRPVEEAFAARRPSRRLLVVPNRRAALEALVLHATTLRLPVVEVEGGTLTALSGFDGHQGIALVSEPRAWATIQDIVGLARQRKERPFVLVLDSLEDPQNMGTLLRTAEAVGVHGVIFPTRRAAPLTPAAIKASAGAVEHLLLVPVGDPAAALTDLRALGLRLVGADAEAALTHREADLRGPVALVVGSEGSGLSAPVRRRIDLSVRIPMKGRVGSLNAAVAGSVLLVEIAAQRTTSVPERAPTESMTAGTPDAPDMTHELAASDEPAATNAFPTTDQAATTDQAATTEDTLSAGEPGLDGQAELLPGESPSDR
;
A
#
# COMPACT_ATOMS: atom_id res chain seq x y z
N MET A 1 -5.54 19.23 4.02
CA MET A 1 -4.79 18.06 4.52
C MET A 1 -4.65 18.17 6.03
N ALA A 2 -4.65 17.07 6.77
CA ALA A 2 -4.64 17.10 8.25
C ALA A 2 -3.64 16.10 8.84
N GLY A 3 -3.10 16.40 10.02
CA GLY A 3 -2.05 15.61 10.68
C GLY A 3 -0.65 16.19 10.52
N ARG A 4 0.22 15.90 11.49
CA ARG A 4 1.57 16.47 11.57
C ARG A 4 2.43 16.16 10.36
N ARG A 5 2.60 14.86 10.04
CA ARG A 5 3.43 14.40 8.91
C ARG A 5 2.99 14.97 7.55
N PRO A 6 1.70 14.90 7.15
CA PRO A 6 1.26 15.55 5.91
C PRO A 6 1.56 17.04 5.83
N VAL A 7 1.45 17.77 6.94
CA VAL A 7 1.77 19.21 6.97
C VAL A 7 3.27 19.45 6.85
N GLU A 8 4.10 18.66 7.52
CA GLU A 8 5.56 18.69 7.38
C GLU A 8 5.98 18.49 5.90
N GLU A 9 5.47 17.44 5.26
CA GLU A 9 5.79 17.14 3.86
C GLU A 9 5.28 18.20 2.89
N ALA A 10 4.09 18.77 3.13
CA ALA A 10 3.58 19.86 2.32
C ALA A 10 4.44 21.13 2.43
N PHE A 11 4.98 21.43 3.61
CA PHE A 11 5.95 22.52 3.75
C PHE A 11 7.26 22.20 3.04
N ALA A 12 7.78 20.97 3.16
CA ALA A 12 8.99 20.54 2.47
C ALA A 12 8.84 20.64 0.93
N ALA A 13 7.69 20.22 0.41
CA ALA A 13 7.35 20.31 -1.01
C ALA A 13 6.93 21.72 -1.46
N ARG A 14 6.96 22.72 -0.57
CA ARG A 14 6.55 24.12 -0.84
C ARG A 14 5.14 24.22 -1.42
N ARG A 15 4.23 23.41 -0.89
CA ARG A 15 2.84 23.36 -1.33
C ARG A 15 2.16 24.73 -1.16
N PRO A 16 1.61 25.33 -2.22
CA PRO A 16 0.89 26.61 -2.11
C PRO A 16 -0.26 26.48 -1.11
N SER A 17 -0.25 27.34 -0.10
CA SER A 17 -1.10 27.22 1.09
C SER A 17 -1.71 28.55 1.49
N ARG A 18 -2.95 28.49 2.01
CA ARG A 18 -3.74 29.66 2.40
C ARG A 18 -3.67 29.95 3.89
N ARG A 19 -3.74 28.92 4.73
CA ARG A 19 -3.69 29.04 6.20
C ARG A 19 -3.36 27.72 6.88
N LEU A 20 -2.71 27.82 8.04
CA LEU A 20 -2.52 26.72 8.97
C LEU A 20 -3.61 26.79 10.05
N LEU A 21 -4.25 25.66 10.33
CA LEU A 21 -5.23 25.52 11.40
C LEU A 21 -4.61 24.71 12.54
N VAL A 22 -4.71 25.19 13.77
CA VAL A 22 -4.11 24.55 14.96
C VAL A 22 -5.10 24.53 16.10
N VAL A 23 -5.16 23.43 16.84
CA VAL A 23 -5.96 23.39 18.08
C VAL A 23 -5.16 24.03 19.23
N PRO A 24 -5.73 24.98 19.99
CA PRO A 24 -5.00 25.75 21.01
C PRO A 24 -4.17 24.89 21.98
N ASN A 25 -4.77 23.83 22.53
CA ASN A 25 -4.12 22.94 23.50
C ASN A 25 -3.00 22.07 22.90
N ARG A 26 -2.83 22.05 21.57
CA ARG A 26 -1.75 21.33 20.87
C ARG A 26 -0.66 22.26 20.34
N ARG A 27 -0.83 23.57 20.47
CA ARG A 27 0.08 24.57 19.90
C ARG A 27 1.53 24.40 20.35
N ALA A 28 1.76 24.18 21.64
CA ALA A 28 3.11 23.95 22.18
C ALA A 28 3.79 22.71 21.57
N ALA A 29 3.05 21.60 21.42
CA ALA A 29 3.57 20.37 20.80
C ALA A 29 3.83 20.50 19.28
N LEU A 30 3.32 21.57 18.66
CA LEU A 30 3.40 21.86 17.23
C LEU A 30 4.19 23.14 16.94
N GLU A 31 4.94 23.66 17.92
CA GLU A 31 5.63 24.94 17.85
C GLU A 31 6.51 25.08 16.60
N ALA A 32 7.28 24.05 16.26
CA ALA A 32 8.13 24.04 15.08
C ALA A 32 7.34 24.28 13.77
N LEU A 33 6.14 23.70 13.64
CA LEU A 33 5.29 23.88 12.46
C LEU A 33 4.60 25.24 12.45
N VAL A 34 4.21 25.74 13.61
CA VAL A 34 3.63 27.09 13.76
C VAL A 34 4.67 28.16 13.41
N LEU A 35 5.91 27.99 13.88
CA LEU A 35 7.02 28.90 13.57
C LEU A 35 7.37 28.87 12.07
N HIS A 36 7.39 27.67 11.48
CA HIS A 36 7.62 27.52 10.04
C HIS A 36 6.53 28.23 9.22
N ALA A 37 5.26 28.02 9.56
CA ALA A 37 4.13 28.72 8.91
C ALA A 37 4.26 30.25 9.05
N THR A 38 4.64 30.73 10.23
CA THR A 38 4.86 32.17 10.48
C THR A 38 5.99 32.72 9.61
N THR A 39 7.09 31.96 9.45
CA THR A 39 8.22 32.33 8.57
C THR A 39 7.79 32.43 7.11
N LEU A 40 6.88 31.55 6.67
CA LEU A 40 6.25 31.59 5.35
C LEU A 40 5.16 32.65 5.22
N ARG A 41 4.92 33.47 6.25
CA ARG A 41 3.82 34.46 6.34
C ARG A 41 2.44 33.83 6.11
N LEU A 42 2.30 32.56 6.47
CA LEU A 42 1.05 31.83 6.38
C LEU A 42 0.21 32.13 7.64
N PRO A 43 -1.04 32.61 7.51
CA PRO A 43 -1.91 32.83 8.66
C PRO A 43 -2.09 31.55 9.48
N VAL A 44 -1.87 31.66 10.80
CA VAL A 44 -2.12 30.58 11.76
C VAL A 44 -3.43 30.90 12.48
N VAL A 45 -4.43 30.05 12.30
CA VAL A 45 -5.77 30.22 12.87
C VAL A 45 -6.00 29.12 13.91
N GLU A 46 -6.39 29.53 15.11
CA GLU A 46 -6.78 28.60 16.15
C GLU A 46 -8.22 28.14 15.96
N VAL A 47 -8.46 26.83 16.04
CA VAL A 47 -9.78 26.21 15.84
C VAL A 47 -10.01 25.07 16.83
N GLU A 48 -11.28 24.71 17.03
CA GLU A 48 -11.63 23.54 17.84
C GLU A 48 -11.31 22.22 17.11
N GLY A 49 -11.11 21.15 17.88
CA GLY A 49 -10.84 19.82 17.32
C GLY A 49 -11.95 19.34 16.38
N GLY A 50 -13.22 19.54 16.78
CA GLY A 50 -14.38 19.18 15.96
C GLY A 50 -14.40 19.87 14.59
N THR A 51 -13.92 21.12 14.50
CA THR A 51 -13.78 21.82 13.22
C THR A 51 -12.77 21.12 12.31
N LEU A 52 -11.66 20.64 12.86
CA LEU A 52 -10.67 19.90 12.08
C LEU A 52 -11.25 18.57 11.57
N THR A 53 -11.92 17.79 12.42
CA THR A 53 -12.59 16.54 12.02
C THR A 53 -13.62 16.79 10.94
N ALA A 54 -14.46 17.84 11.06
CA ALA A 54 -15.46 18.19 10.06
C ALA A 54 -14.84 18.56 8.71
N LEU A 55 -13.72 19.30 8.70
CA LEU A 55 -13.01 19.68 7.47
C LEU A 55 -12.22 18.53 6.84
N SER A 56 -11.64 17.64 7.65
CA SER A 56 -10.85 16.52 7.17
C SER A 56 -11.72 15.32 6.77
N GLY A 57 -12.89 15.16 7.38
CA GLY A 57 -13.74 13.99 7.24
C GLY A 57 -13.24 12.75 7.98
N PHE A 58 -12.29 12.90 8.90
CA PHE A 58 -11.72 11.81 9.70
C PHE A 58 -11.05 12.32 10.99
N ASP A 59 -11.00 11.47 12.03
CA ASP A 59 -10.32 11.76 13.30
C ASP A 59 -8.81 11.54 13.25
N GLY A 60 -8.06 11.94 14.29
CA GLY A 60 -6.60 11.73 14.29
C GLY A 60 -5.84 12.73 13.40
N HIS A 61 -6.42 13.91 13.19
CA HIS A 61 -5.77 15.10 12.62
C HIS A 61 -4.64 15.67 13.50
N GLN A 62 -4.39 15.11 14.69
CA GLN A 62 -3.29 15.48 15.59
C GLN A 62 -3.28 16.97 16.00
N GLY A 63 -4.44 17.62 15.95
CA GLY A 63 -4.60 19.04 16.28
C GLY A 63 -4.07 20.03 15.23
N ILE A 64 -3.81 19.58 13.99
CA ILE A 64 -3.27 20.44 12.94
C ILE A 64 -3.85 20.11 11.56
N ALA A 65 -4.11 21.14 10.76
CA ALA A 65 -4.43 20.98 9.36
C ALA A 65 -3.87 22.14 8.54
N LEU A 66 -3.57 21.86 7.27
CA LEU A 66 -3.14 22.84 6.30
C LEU A 66 -4.19 22.97 5.20
N VAL A 67 -4.66 24.19 4.99
CA VAL A 67 -5.56 24.53 3.89
C VAL A 67 -4.69 24.93 2.71
N SER A 68 -4.53 24.01 1.75
CA SER A 68 -3.73 24.22 0.55
C SER A 68 -4.59 24.67 -0.63
N GLU A 69 -3.95 25.21 -1.68
CA GLU A 69 -4.57 25.35 -2.99
C GLU A 69 -4.95 23.97 -3.59
N PRO A 70 -5.81 23.93 -4.62
CA PRO A 70 -6.10 22.72 -5.37
C PRO A 70 -4.84 22.07 -5.98
N ARG A 71 -4.80 20.74 -6.00
CA ARG A 71 -3.66 19.97 -6.55
C ARG A 71 -3.62 20.10 -8.06
N ALA A 72 -2.43 20.34 -8.60
CA ALA A 72 -2.16 20.17 -10.02
C ALA A 72 -1.96 18.69 -10.30
N TRP A 73 -2.64 18.19 -11.32
CA TRP A 73 -2.53 16.81 -11.75
C TRP A 73 -1.50 16.69 -12.86
N ALA A 74 -0.72 15.61 -12.82
CA ALA A 74 0.24 15.30 -13.85
C ALA A 74 -0.42 14.53 -15.00
N THR A 75 0.32 14.37 -16.08
CA THR A 75 -0.01 13.52 -17.22
C THR A 75 0.89 12.29 -17.26
N ILE A 76 0.52 11.28 -18.05
CA ILE A 76 1.38 10.11 -18.31
C ILE A 76 2.70 10.54 -18.96
N GLN A 77 2.68 11.59 -19.79
CA GLN A 77 3.89 12.12 -20.42
C GLN A 77 4.84 12.74 -19.40
N ASP A 78 4.33 13.40 -18.37
CA ASP A 78 5.16 13.97 -17.29
C ASP A 78 5.92 12.87 -16.53
N ILE A 79 5.27 11.72 -16.30
CA ILE A 79 5.89 10.56 -15.64
C ILE A 79 7.08 10.04 -16.45
N VAL A 80 6.89 9.82 -17.75
CA VAL A 80 7.95 9.34 -18.64
C VAL A 80 9.03 10.41 -18.81
N GLY A 81 8.64 11.68 -18.86
CA GLY A 81 9.54 12.83 -18.90
C GLY A 81 10.45 12.89 -17.68
N LEU A 82 9.89 12.70 -16.47
CA LEU A 82 10.64 12.65 -15.22
C LEU A 82 11.66 11.50 -15.21
N ALA A 83 11.24 10.31 -15.65
CA ALA A 83 12.14 9.15 -15.75
C ALA A 83 13.32 9.44 -16.69
N ARG A 84 13.06 10.05 -17.86
CA ARG A 84 14.09 10.47 -18.81
C ARG A 84 15.03 11.52 -18.21
N GLN A 85 14.49 12.52 -17.52
CA GLN A 85 15.28 13.57 -16.87
C GLN A 85 16.24 12.98 -15.82
N ARG A 86 15.78 11.98 -15.06
CA ARG A 86 16.58 11.26 -14.06
C ARG A 86 17.50 10.20 -14.66
N LYS A 87 17.43 9.94 -15.98
CA LYS A 87 18.12 8.85 -16.67
C LYS A 87 17.77 7.48 -16.09
N GLU A 88 16.53 7.33 -15.63
CA GLU A 88 15.98 6.12 -15.04
C GLU A 88 15.02 5.41 -15.99
N ARG A 89 14.78 4.12 -15.76
CA ARG A 89 13.75 3.37 -16.47
C ARG A 89 12.39 3.72 -15.85
N PRO A 90 11.36 4.07 -16.66
CA PRO A 90 10.04 4.39 -16.14
C PRO A 90 9.52 3.36 -15.13
N PHE A 91 9.07 3.84 -13.99
CA PHE A 91 8.43 3.05 -12.94
C PHE A 91 7.09 3.66 -12.61
N VAL A 92 6.00 2.94 -12.89
CA VAL A 92 4.65 3.45 -12.70
C VAL A 92 3.87 2.48 -11.84
N LEU A 93 3.10 3.01 -10.90
CA LEU A 93 2.06 2.27 -10.20
C LEU A 93 0.70 2.64 -10.81
N VAL A 94 -0.11 1.64 -11.12
CA VAL A 94 -1.48 1.81 -11.60
C VAL A 94 -2.41 1.12 -10.63
N LEU A 95 -3.37 1.88 -10.09
CA LEU A 95 -4.40 1.35 -9.21
C LEU A 95 -5.63 1.00 -10.04
N ASP A 96 -6.16 -0.20 -9.88
CA ASP A 96 -7.42 -0.63 -10.50
C ASP A 96 -8.46 -0.87 -9.41
N SER A 97 -9.44 0.04 -9.33
CA SER A 97 -10.64 -0.12 -8.50
C SER A 97 -10.33 -0.35 -7.01
N LEU A 98 -9.32 0.35 -6.47
CA LEU A 98 -8.97 0.30 -5.05
C LEU A 98 -9.89 1.23 -4.26
N GLU A 99 -10.76 0.68 -3.41
CA GLU A 99 -11.85 1.44 -2.77
C GLU A 99 -11.50 2.03 -1.40
N ASP A 100 -10.52 1.46 -0.71
CA ASP A 100 -10.10 1.92 0.63
C ASP A 100 -9.01 3.02 0.55
N PRO A 101 -9.28 4.23 1.09
CA PRO A 101 -8.28 5.30 1.21
C PRO A 101 -7.00 4.89 1.95
N GLN A 102 -7.08 3.97 2.92
CA GLN A 102 -5.93 3.54 3.70
C GLN A 102 -5.00 2.66 2.87
N ASN A 103 -5.56 1.74 2.10
CA ASN A 103 -4.83 0.98 1.10
C ASN A 103 -4.16 1.88 0.06
N MET A 104 -4.88 2.88 -0.46
CA MET A 104 -4.32 3.86 -1.39
C MET A 104 -3.12 4.60 -0.77
N GLY A 105 -3.28 5.13 0.44
CA GLY A 105 -2.20 5.86 1.11
C GLY A 105 -0.97 4.99 1.39
N THR A 106 -1.18 3.73 1.78
CA THR A 106 -0.09 2.76 1.99
C THR A 106 0.70 2.53 0.70
N LEU A 107 0.01 2.29 -0.42
CA LEU A 107 0.66 2.12 -1.72
C LEU A 107 1.38 3.38 -2.19
N LEU A 108 0.80 4.57 -2.01
CA LEU A 108 1.44 5.84 -2.36
C LEU A 108 2.72 6.06 -1.55
N ARG A 109 2.68 5.75 -0.25
CA ARG A 109 3.85 5.85 0.62
C ARG A 109 4.96 4.90 0.20
N THR A 110 4.62 3.64 -0.09
CA THR A 110 5.61 2.68 -0.57
C THR A 110 6.15 3.09 -1.94
N ALA A 111 5.28 3.53 -2.85
CA ALA A 111 5.64 3.97 -4.19
C ALA A 111 6.67 5.10 -4.17
N GLU A 112 6.45 6.13 -3.33
CA GLU A 112 7.40 7.22 -3.14
C GLU A 112 8.74 6.69 -2.60
N ALA A 113 8.70 5.87 -1.55
CA ALA A 113 9.90 5.33 -0.90
C ALA A 113 10.78 4.47 -1.82
N VAL A 114 10.19 3.79 -2.81
CA VAL A 114 10.93 2.92 -3.75
C VAL A 114 11.26 3.57 -5.09
N GLY A 115 10.98 4.87 -5.26
CA GLY A 115 11.31 5.60 -6.49
C GLY A 115 10.34 5.38 -7.65
N VAL A 116 9.04 5.16 -7.37
CA VAL A 116 8.01 5.22 -8.41
C VAL A 116 7.94 6.65 -8.96
N HIS A 117 7.90 6.79 -10.29
CA HIS A 117 7.89 8.10 -10.95
C HIS A 117 6.52 8.75 -10.93
N GLY A 118 5.46 7.94 -10.94
CA GLY A 118 4.10 8.42 -10.80
C GLY A 118 3.08 7.32 -10.60
N VAL A 119 1.90 7.74 -10.13
CA VAL A 119 0.80 6.87 -9.79
C VAL A 119 -0.43 7.26 -10.58
N ILE A 120 -0.98 6.29 -11.30
CA ILE A 120 -2.22 6.41 -12.06
C ILE A 120 -3.34 5.78 -11.25
N PHE A 121 -4.46 6.49 -11.10
CA PHE A 121 -5.61 5.99 -10.36
C PHE A 121 -6.92 6.47 -10.98
N PRO A 122 -7.99 5.66 -10.93
CA PRO A 122 -9.28 6.03 -11.50
C PRO A 122 -9.98 7.12 -10.67
N THR A 123 -10.74 7.98 -11.36
CA THR A 123 -11.62 9.00 -10.74
C THR A 123 -13.02 8.48 -10.42
N ARG A 124 -13.36 7.28 -10.89
CA ARG A 124 -14.66 6.62 -10.71
C ARG A 124 -14.45 5.22 -10.16
N ARG A 125 -15.38 4.74 -9.32
CA ARG A 125 -15.36 3.37 -8.77
C ARG A 125 -14.05 3.01 -8.04
N ALA A 126 -13.50 3.98 -7.30
CA ALA A 126 -12.32 3.83 -6.46
C ALA A 126 -12.29 4.90 -5.37
N ALA A 127 -11.40 4.73 -4.39
CA ALA A 127 -11.09 5.73 -3.39
C ALA A 127 -10.62 7.01 -4.09
N PRO A 128 -11.32 8.14 -3.94
CA PRO A 128 -10.74 9.42 -4.33
C PRO A 128 -9.50 9.69 -3.46
N LEU A 129 -8.61 10.57 -3.93
CA LEU A 129 -7.52 11.07 -3.08
C LEU A 129 -8.10 11.98 -1.99
N THR A 130 -8.61 11.36 -0.93
CA THR A 130 -9.24 12.04 0.21
C THR A 130 -8.19 12.57 1.19
N PRO A 131 -8.56 13.49 2.10
CA PRO A 131 -7.69 13.86 3.21
C PRO A 131 -7.22 12.66 4.05
N ALA A 132 -8.04 11.61 4.17
CA ALA A 132 -7.68 10.36 4.83
C ALA A 132 -6.58 9.60 4.07
N ALA A 133 -6.69 9.46 2.74
CA ALA A 133 -5.63 8.86 1.92
C ALA A 133 -4.32 9.68 1.99
N ILE A 134 -4.41 11.01 1.99
CA ILE A 134 -3.26 11.90 2.15
C ILE A 134 -2.61 11.67 3.52
N LYS A 135 -3.41 11.57 4.60
CA LYS A 135 -2.92 11.25 5.94
C LYS A 135 -2.23 9.89 5.99
N ALA A 136 -2.86 8.87 5.42
CA ALA A 136 -2.35 7.51 5.32
C ALA A 136 -1.01 7.43 4.59
N SER A 137 -0.85 8.22 3.52
CA SER A 137 0.39 8.33 2.75
C SER A 137 1.53 9.02 3.50
N ALA A 138 1.26 9.59 4.68
CA ALA A 138 2.19 10.40 5.45
C ALA A 138 2.78 11.59 4.69
N GLY A 139 2.11 12.07 3.63
CA GLY A 139 2.57 13.19 2.81
C GLY A 139 3.33 12.80 1.54
N ALA A 140 3.53 11.51 1.26
CA ALA A 140 4.16 11.02 0.03
C ALA A 140 3.50 11.54 -1.26
N VAL A 141 2.21 11.87 -1.19
CA VAL A 141 1.45 12.53 -2.27
C VAL A 141 2.09 13.84 -2.77
N GLU A 142 2.91 14.51 -1.96
CA GLU A 142 3.53 15.77 -2.33
C GLU A 142 4.77 15.60 -3.22
N HIS A 143 5.34 14.40 -3.27
CA HIS A 143 6.57 14.10 -4.00
C HIS A 143 6.36 13.18 -5.21
N LEU A 144 5.13 12.71 -5.41
CA LEU A 144 4.74 11.84 -6.53
C LEU A 144 3.96 12.59 -7.61
N LEU A 145 4.20 12.25 -8.87
CA LEU A 145 3.31 12.63 -9.97
C LEU A 145 2.04 11.78 -9.89
N LEU A 146 0.90 12.45 -9.73
CA LEU A 146 -0.41 11.81 -9.58
C LEU A 146 -1.27 12.08 -10.82
N VAL A 147 -1.78 11.02 -11.44
CA VAL A 147 -2.53 11.08 -12.69
C VAL A 147 -3.91 10.45 -12.49
N PRO A 148 -4.95 11.26 -12.24
CA PRO A 148 -6.33 10.78 -12.19
C PRO A 148 -6.82 10.45 -13.61
N VAL A 149 -7.39 9.26 -13.82
CA VAL A 149 -7.88 8.82 -15.13
C VAL A 149 -9.35 8.40 -15.08
N GLY A 150 -10.07 8.58 -16.20
CA GLY A 150 -11.45 8.13 -16.32
C GLY A 150 -11.60 6.62 -16.53
N ASP A 151 -10.59 5.99 -17.13
CA ASP A 151 -10.52 4.55 -17.43
C ASP A 151 -9.07 4.06 -17.32
N PRO A 152 -8.73 3.23 -16.31
CA PRO A 152 -7.40 2.64 -16.18
C PRO A 152 -6.98 1.80 -17.39
N ALA A 153 -7.91 1.13 -18.07
CA ALA A 153 -7.60 0.27 -19.21
C ALA A 153 -7.12 1.07 -20.42
N ALA A 154 -7.66 2.27 -20.63
CA ALA A 154 -7.15 3.22 -21.61
C ALA A 154 -5.72 3.67 -21.26
N ALA A 155 -5.48 4.07 -20.01
CA ALA A 155 -4.16 4.49 -19.54
C ALA A 155 -3.08 3.40 -19.71
N LEU A 156 -3.43 2.13 -19.48
CA LEU A 156 -2.54 1.00 -19.75
C LEU A 156 -2.14 0.89 -21.22
N THR A 157 -3.07 1.20 -22.13
CA THR A 157 -2.80 1.19 -23.58
C THR A 157 -1.77 2.26 -23.93
N ASP A 158 -1.89 3.46 -23.35
CA ASP A 158 -0.94 4.55 -23.53
C ASP A 158 0.45 4.20 -22.96
N LEU A 159 0.49 3.61 -21.77
CA LEU A 159 1.75 3.17 -21.14
C LEU A 159 2.47 2.12 -21.99
N ARG A 160 1.73 1.15 -22.56
CA ARG A 160 2.30 0.15 -23.46
C ARG A 160 2.86 0.81 -24.73
N ALA A 161 2.15 1.77 -25.32
CA ALA A 161 2.62 2.51 -26.49
C ALA A 161 3.90 3.31 -26.21
N LEU A 162 4.12 3.70 -24.94
CA LEU A 162 5.35 4.36 -24.47
C LEU A 162 6.47 3.38 -24.09
N GLY A 163 6.27 2.07 -24.32
CA GLY A 163 7.29 1.03 -24.11
C GLY A 163 7.37 0.50 -22.69
N LEU A 164 6.37 0.74 -21.84
CA LEU A 164 6.31 0.13 -20.51
C LEU A 164 5.70 -1.26 -20.59
N ARG A 165 6.32 -2.22 -19.90
CA ARG A 165 5.73 -3.54 -19.67
C ARG A 165 4.67 -3.45 -18.58
N LEU A 166 3.47 -3.94 -18.87
CA LEU A 166 2.34 -3.94 -17.96
C LEU A 166 2.38 -5.21 -17.10
N VAL A 167 2.62 -5.07 -15.80
CA VAL A 167 2.76 -6.18 -14.86
C VAL A 167 1.59 -6.18 -13.89
N GLY A 168 0.81 -7.26 -13.86
CA GLY A 168 -0.36 -7.40 -12.99
C GLY A 168 -0.03 -8.18 -11.72
N ALA A 169 -0.48 -7.68 -10.57
CA ALA A 169 -0.50 -8.46 -9.33
C ALA A 169 -1.68 -9.44 -9.36
N ASP A 170 -1.39 -10.73 -9.36
CA ASP A 170 -2.41 -11.78 -9.44
C ASP A 170 -1.99 -13.00 -8.61
N ALA A 171 -2.84 -13.45 -7.68
CA ALA A 171 -2.53 -14.56 -6.79
C ALA A 171 -2.35 -15.88 -7.54
N GLU A 172 -3.05 -16.04 -8.67
CA GLU A 172 -3.06 -17.26 -9.50
C GLU A 172 -2.03 -17.22 -10.64
N ALA A 173 -1.13 -16.22 -10.65
CA ALA A 173 -0.13 -16.14 -11.71
C ALA A 173 0.85 -17.33 -11.68
N ALA A 174 1.19 -17.86 -12.86
CA ALA A 174 2.15 -18.96 -12.98
C ALA A 174 3.55 -18.57 -12.45
N LEU A 175 4.00 -17.34 -12.76
CA LEU A 175 5.29 -16.83 -12.36
C LEU A 175 5.22 -16.10 -11.02
N THR A 176 6.22 -16.32 -10.18
CA THR A 176 6.43 -15.55 -8.96
C THR A 176 7.13 -14.23 -9.28
N HIS A 177 6.98 -13.24 -8.38
CA HIS A 177 7.65 -11.94 -8.50
C HIS A 177 9.18 -12.02 -8.62
N ARG A 178 9.80 -13.10 -8.14
CA ARG A 178 11.25 -13.32 -8.19
C ARG A 178 11.74 -14.00 -9.48
N GLU A 179 10.86 -14.76 -10.14
CA GLU A 179 11.17 -15.42 -11.42
C GLU A 179 10.98 -14.48 -12.60
N ALA A 180 10.06 -13.52 -12.47
CA ALA A 180 9.81 -12.50 -13.45
C ALA A 180 10.97 -11.49 -13.56
N ASP A 181 11.35 -11.13 -14.78
CA ASP A 181 12.24 -9.99 -15.03
C ASP A 181 11.46 -8.67 -14.97
N LEU A 182 11.68 -7.91 -13.90
CA LEU A 182 11.03 -6.63 -13.62
C LEU A 182 12.00 -5.44 -13.70
N ARG A 183 13.19 -5.64 -14.28
CA ARG A 183 14.26 -4.62 -14.34
C ARG A 183 14.00 -3.54 -15.38
N GLY A 184 13.22 -3.84 -16.42
CA GLY A 184 12.90 -2.93 -17.53
C GLY A 184 11.93 -1.79 -17.14
N PRO A 185 11.54 -0.93 -18.10
CA PRO A 185 10.41 -0.01 -17.94
C PRO A 185 9.15 -0.78 -17.56
N VAL A 186 8.50 -0.42 -16.44
CA VAL A 186 7.41 -1.22 -15.88
C VAL A 186 6.29 -0.36 -15.35
N ALA A 187 5.06 -0.82 -15.58
CA ALA A 187 3.86 -0.35 -14.92
C ALA A 187 3.28 -1.51 -14.10
N LEU A 188 3.41 -1.43 -12.77
CA LEU A 188 2.78 -2.39 -11.86
C LEU A 188 1.31 -2.02 -11.67
N VAL A 189 0.42 -2.98 -11.88
CA VAL A 189 -1.02 -2.82 -11.74
C VAL A 189 -1.51 -3.60 -10.52
N VAL A 190 -2.13 -2.89 -9.58
CA VAL A 190 -2.67 -3.47 -8.33
C VAL A 190 -4.18 -3.32 -8.37
N GLY A 191 -4.88 -4.46 -8.25
CA GLY A 191 -6.33 -4.52 -8.26
C GLY A 191 -6.96 -4.40 -6.87
N SER A 192 -8.29 -4.49 -6.84
CA SER A 192 -9.09 -4.56 -5.61
C SER A 192 -8.79 -5.81 -4.79
N GLU A 193 -9.02 -5.76 -3.47
CA GLU A 193 -8.73 -6.87 -2.54
C GLU A 193 -9.56 -8.13 -2.81
N GLY A 194 -10.78 -7.97 -3.33
CA GLY A 194 -11.69 -9.09 -3.59
C GLY A 194 -11.60 -9.61 -5.01
N SER A 195 -11.85 -8.75 -6.00
CA SER A 195 -11.91 -9.17 -7.41
C SER A 195 -10.56 -9.17 -8.12
N GLY A 196 -9.51 -8.69 -7.46
CA GLY A 196 -8.20 -8.47 -8.07
C GLY A 196 -8.31 -7.45 -9.21
N LEU A 197 -7.64 -7.76 -10.33
CA LEU A 197 -7.70 -6.97 -11.55
C LEU A 197 -9.04 -7.14 -12.26
N SER A 198 -9.67 -6.01 -12.61
CA SER A 198 -10.88 -5.98 -13.41
C SER A 198 -10.64 -6.61 -14.79
N ALA A 199 -11.68 -7.20 -15.38
CA ALA A 199 -11.55 -7.90 -16.66
C ALA A 199 -10.94 -7.04 -17.80
N PRO A 200 -11.30 -5.75 -17.98
CA PRO A 200 -10.68 -4.90 -19.00
C PRO A 200 -9.18 -4.65 -18.78
N VAL A 201 -8.76 -4.53 -17.51
CA VAL A 201 -7.36 -4.34 -17.11
C VAL A 201 -6.59 -5.65 -17.28
N ARG A 202 -7.12 -6.76 -16.77
CA ARG A 202 -6.52 -8.10 -16.86
C ARG A 202 -6.18 -8.49 -18.30
N ARG A 203 -7.07 -8.21 -19.27
CA ARG A 203 -6.84 -8.47 -20.70
C ARG A 203 -5.68 -7.66 -21.31
N ARG A 204 -5.24 -6.61 -20.64
CA ARG A 204 -4.15 -5.73 -21.09
C ARG A 204 -2.85 -5.99 -20.35
N ILE A 205 -2.80 -6.85 -19.35
CA ILE A 205 -1.54 -7.16 -18.67
C ILE A 205 -0.64 -7.99 -19.61
N ASP A 206 0.65 -7.62 -19.68
CA ASP A 206 1.65 -8.38 -20.46
C ASP A 206 2.21 -9.56 -19.65
N LEU A 207 2.27 -9.39 -18.33
CA LEU A 207 2.81 -10.39 -17.40
C LEU A 207 2.07 -10.30 -16.06
N SER A 208 1.49 -11.41 -15.60
CA SER A 208 1.00 -11.52 -14.23
C SER A 208 2.07 -12.13 -13.32
N VAL A 209 2.19 -11.64 -12.08
CA VAL A 209 3.09 -12.19 -11.07
C VAL A 209 2.37 -12.40 -9.74
N ARG A 210 2.78 -13.46 -9.02
CA ARG A 210 2.26 -13.78 -7.68
C ARG A 210 3.31 -13.65 -6.59
N ILE A 211 2.81 -13.48 -5.37
CA ILE A 211 3.59 -13.66 -4.14
C ILE A 211 3.32 -15.08 -3.63
N PRO A 212 4.33 -15.95 -3.51
CA PRO A 212 4.13 -17.30 -2.98
C PRO A 212 3.59 -17.27 -1.54
N MET A 213 2.43 -17.89 -1.33
CA MET A 213 1.83 -18.07 -0.01
C MET A 213 2.21 -19.45 0.54
N LYS A 214 2.70 -19.50 1.79
CA LYS A 214 3.00 -20.75 2.51
C LYS A 214 1.93 -21.15 3.52
N GLY A 215 1.05 -20.21 3.86
CA GLY A 215 0.00 -20.39 4.86
C GLY A 215 -1.30 -20.92 4.27
N ARG A 216 -2.35 -20.93 5.09
CA ARG A 216 -3.71 -21.34 4.70
C ARG A 216 -4.53 -20.22 4.07
N VAL A 217 -4.06 -18.97 4.16
CA VAL A 217 -4.72 -17.81 3.55
C VAL A 217 -4.33 -17.70 2.08
N GLY A 218 -5.31 -17.45 1.21
CA GLY A 218 -5.12 -17.46 -0.24
C GLY A 218 -4.49 -16.20 -0.81
N SER A 219 -4.50 -15.09 -0.08
CA SER A 219 -3.97 -13.81 -0.56
C SER A 219 -3.56 -12.89 0.59
N LEU A 220 -2.80 -11.86 0.24
CA LEU A 220 -2.52 -10.71 1.11
C LEU A 220 -3.50 -9.59 0.78
N ASN A 221 -3.68 -8.65 1.72
CA ASN A 221 -4.29 -7.36 1.44
C ASN A 221 -3.60 -6.70 0.22
N ALA A 222 -4.39 -6.06 -0.64
CA ALA A 222 -3.93 -5.53 -1.93
C ALA A 222 -2.81 -4.49 -1.78
N ALA A 223 -2.88 -3.63 -0.76
CA ALA A 223 -1.83 -2.64 -0.52
C ALA A 223 -0.54 -3.29 -0.01
N VAL A 224 -0.63 -4.33 0.82
CA VAL A 224 0.54 -5.11 1.25
C VAL A 224 1.15 -5.86 0.08
N ALA A 225 0.34 -6.56 -0.72
CA ALA A 225 0.81 -7.28 -1.90
C ALA A 225 1.50 -6.33 -2.90
N GLY A 226 0.84 -5.22 -3.23
CA GLY A 226 1.41 -4.19 -4.09
C GLY A 226 2.70 -3.60 -3.52
N SER A 227 2.78 -3.37 -2.21
CA SER A 227 4.00 -2.87 -1.56
C SER A 227 5.17 -3.84 -1.65
N VAL A 228 4.93 -5.15 -1.44
CA VAL A 228 5.96 -6.18 -1.62
C VAL A 228 6.47 -6.21 -3.05
N LEU A 229 5.56 -6.15 -4.03
CA LEU A 229 5.94 -6.13 -5.45
C LEU A 229 6.71 -4.86 -5.83
N LEU A 230 6.32 -3.69 -5.30
CA LEU A 230 7.03 -2.44 -5.51
C LEU A 230 8.48 -2.51 -5.00
N VAL A 231 8.67 -3.03 -3.78
CA VAL A 231 10.00 -3.22 -3.19
C VAL A 231 10.84 -4.20 -4.00
N GLU A 232 10.26 -5.32 -4.45
CA GLU A 232 10.96 -6.29 -5.30
C GLU A 232 11.42 -5.65 -6.61
N ILE A 233 10.55 -4.91 -7.30
CA ILE A 233 10.88 -4.24 -8.57
C ILE A 233 12.07 -3.30 -8.36
N ALA A 234 12.06 -2.50 -7.30
CA ALA A 234 13.16 -1.62 -6.97
C ALA A 234 14.46 -2.40 -6.68
N ALA A 235 14.39 -3.49 -5.91
CA ALA A 235 15.54 -4.33 -5.59
C ALA A 235 16.15 -4.99 -6.84
N GLN A 236 15.33 -5.50 -7.76
CA GLN A 236 15.82 -6.08 -9.01
C GLN A 236 16.52 -5.05 -9.89
N ARG A 237 16.05 -3.79 -9.88
CA ARG A 237 16.63 -2.70 -10.68
C ARG A 237 17.99 -2.22 -10.16
N THR A 238 18.24 -2.34 -8.87
CA THR A 238 19.55 -2.04 -8.27
C THR A 238 20.53 -3.20 -8.35
N THR A 239 20.04 -4.43 -8.50
CA THR A 239 20.90 -5.61 -8.56
C THR A 239 21.46 -5.79 -9.97
N SER A 240 22.75 -5.52 -10.14
CA SER A 240 23.49 -5.95 -11.33
C SER A 240 23.56 -7.47 -11.34
N VAL A 241 22.65 -8.14 -12.04
CA VAL A 241 22.79 -9.59 -12.25
C VAL A 241 23.93 -9.79 -13.26
N PRO A 242 24.99 -10.56 -12.94
CA PRO A 242 25.99 -10.93 -13.93
C PRO A 242 25.29 -11.69 -15.05
N GLU A 243 25.60 -11.32 -16.28
CA GLU A 243 25.11 -11.97 -17.49
C GLU A 243 25.26 -13.49 -17.34
N ARG A 244 24.15 -14.23 -17.34
CA ARG A 244 24.22 -15.70 -17.31
C ARG A 244 24.91 -16.12 -18.60
N ALA A 245 26.11 -16.68 -18.46
CA ALA A 245 26.86 -17.26 -19.57
C ALA A 245 25.96 -18.26 -20.33
N PRO A 246 26.06 -18.32 -21.68
CA PRO A 246 25.32 -19.30 -22.46
C PRO A 246 25.64 -20.69 -21.93
N THR A 247 24.61 -21.48 -21.68
CA THR A 247 24.74 -22.90 -21.34
C THR A 247 25.44 -23.59 -22.50
N GLU A 248 26.72 -23.95 -22.34
CA GLU A 248 27.42 -24.81 -23.28
C GLU A 248 26.63 -26.12 -23.39
N SER A 249 26.22 -26.46 -24.62
CA SER A 249 25.60 -27.73 -24.93
C SER A 249 26.63 -28.83 -24.71
N MET A 250 26.56 -29.54 -23.60
CA MET A 250 27.22 -30.83 -23.46
C MET A 250 26.51 -31.82 -24.38
N THR A 251 27.10 -32.05 -25.54
CA THR A 251 26.81 -33.19 -26.41
C THR A 251 27.09 -34.49 -25.65
N ALA A 252 26.13 -35.41 -25.71
CA ALA A 252 26.19 -36.73 -25.13
C ALA A 252 27.45 -37.50 -25.58
N GLY A 253 28.28 -37.89 -24.61
CA GLY A 253 29.28 -38.93 -24.74
C GLY A 253 28.85 -40.15 -23.92
N THR A 254 28.61 -41.26 -24.60
CA THR A 254 28.30 -42.59 -24.04
C THR A 254 29.41 -43.06 -23.08
N PRO A 255 29.11 -43.67 -21.91
CA PRO A 255 30.15 -44.30 -21.12
C PRO A 255 30.40 -45.73 -21.63
N ASP A 256 31.65 -45.98 -22.01
CA ASP A 256 32.18 -47.32 -22.29
C ASP A 256 32.66 -47.93 -20.96
N ALA A 257 32.27 -49.17 -20.69
CA ALA A 257 32.68 -49.93 -19.51
C ALA A 257 34.10 -50.52 -19.68
N PRO A 258 34.78 -50.86 -18.57
CA PRO A 258 35.30 -52.23 -18.53
C PRO A 258 35.13 -52.94 -17.18
N ASP A 259 35.32 -54.24 -17.29
CA ASP A 259 34.94 -55.35 -16.42
C ASP A 259 36.09 -55.82 -15.48
N MET A 260 35.72 -56.67 -14.51
CA MET A 260 36.50 -57.70 -13.78
C MET A 260 37.25 -57.39 -12.45
N THR A 261 36.60 -57.86 -11.37
CA THR A 261 37.07 -58.81 -10.31
C THR A 261 38.08 -58.48 -9.21
N HIS A 262 37.65 -58.74 -7.96
CA HIS A 262 38.28 -59.29 -6.72
C HIS A 262 37.59 -58.61 -5.50
N GLU A 263 37.19 -59.20 -4.37
CA GLU A 263 37.35 -60.51 -3.71
C GLU A 263 36.39 -60.51 -2.49
N LEU A 264 35.90 -61.69 -2.06
CA LEU A 264 34.99 -61.85 -0.91
C LEU A 264 35.72 -61.74 0.45
N ALA A 265 35.09 -61.14 1.46
CA ALA A 265 35.13 -61.62 2.84
C ALA A 265 33.95 -61.08 3.68
N ALA A 266 33.34 -61.97 4.45
CA ALA A 266 32.17 -61.77 5.30
C ALA A 266 32.50 -61.22 6.70
N SER A 267 31.53 -60.58 7.38
CA SER A 267 31.14 -60.88 8.77
C SER A 267 30.05 -59.93 9.32
N ASP A 268 29.02 -60.57 9.90
CA ASP A 268 28.22 -60.26 11.10
C ASP A 268 27.49 -58.91 11.35
N GLU A 269 26.20 -59.08 11.61
CA GLU A 269 25.14 -58.22 12.19
C GLU A 269 25.41 -57.71 13.65
N PRO A 270 24.50 -56.95 14.34
CA PRO A 270 23.48 -55.97 13.90
C PRO A 270 23.39 -54.69 14.79
N ALA A 271 22.46 -53.79 14.41
CA ALA A 271 21.63 -52.88 15.23
C ALA A 271 22.26 -51.79 16.15
N ALA A 272 21.93 -50.52 15.86
CA ALA A 272 21.78 -49.49 16.88
C ALA A 272 20.73 -48.44 16.48
N THR A 273 19.63 -48.50 17.23
CA THR A 273 18.51 -47.56 17.34
C THR A 273 19.00 -46.17 17.78
N ASN A 274 18.53 -45.10 17.13
CA ASN A 274 18.56 -43.76 17.73
C ASN A 274 17.12 -43.26 17.91
N ALA A 275 16.63 -43.45 19.13
CA ALA A 275 15.42 -42.86 19.67
C ALA A 275 15.67 -41.38 20.01
N PHE A 276 14.76 -40.50 19.59
CA PHE A 276 14.63 -39.15 20.13
C PHE A 276 13.82 -39.21 21.43
N PRO A 277 14.23 -38.50 22.50
CA PRO A 277 13.46 -38.50 23.74
C PRO A 277 12.27 -37.55 23.65
N THR A 278 11.07 -38.09 23.86
CA THR A 278 9.91 -37.34 24.36
C THR A 278 10.09 -37.11 25.86
N THR A 279 10.04 -35.86 26.31
CA THR A 279 9.85 -35.52 27.72
C THR A 279 8.46 -34.95 27.87
N ASP A 280 7.59 -35.73 28.51
CA ASP A 280 6.38 -35.29 29.17
C ASP A 280 6.71 -35.16 30.66
N GLN A 281 6.40 -34.01 31.27
CA GLN A 281 6.22 -33.90 32.72
C GLN A 281 5.12 -32.89 33.01
N ALA A 282 4.00 -33.42 33.48
CA ALA A 282 2.99 -32.72 34.25
C ALA A 282 3.48 -32.42 35.68
N ALA A 283 3.09 -31.27 36.23
CA ALA A 283 3.01 -31.04 37.68
C ALA A 283 2.00 -29.92 38.02
N THR A 284 0.80 -30.35 38.41
CA THR A 284 0.03 -30.03 39.64
C THR A 284 0.03 -28.64 40.33
N THR A 285 -1.21 -28.26 40.75
CA THR A 285 -1.65 -27.40 41.90
C THR A 285 -1.41 -25.88 41.80
N ASP A 286 -2.23 -24.96 42.29
CA ASP A 286 -3.38 -24.96 43.23
C ASP A 286 -4.18 -23.63 43.09
N GLN A 287 -5.33 -23.62 43.78
CA GLN A 287 -6.43 -22.67 44.01
C GLN A 287 -6.25 -21.13 44.04
N ALA A 288 -7.43 -20.50 43.86
CA ALA A 288 -8.01 -19.31 44.54
C ALA A 288 -8.25 -18.12 43.60
N ALA A 289 -9.31 -17.32 43.66
CA ALA A 289 -10.63 -17.31 44.32
C ALA A 289 -11.33 -16.04 43.78
N THR A 290 -12.67 -16.03 43.73
CA THR A 290 -13.57 -14.85 43.86
C THR A 290 -13.40 -13.66 42.88
N THR A 291 -14.41 -13.08 42.22
CA THR A 291 -15.74 -12.72 42.70
C THR A 291 -16.59 -12.33 41.49
N GLU A 292 -17.85 -12.73 41.51
CA GLU A 292 -18.95 -12.19 40.71
C GLU A 292 -19.17 -10.70 41.05
N ASP A 293 -19.59 -9.89 40.08
CA ASP A 293 -20.78 -9.07 40.31
C ASP A 293 -21.52 -8.78 39.00
N THR A 294 -22.74 -9.26 38.97
CA THR A 294 -23.79 -9.09 37.97
C THR A 294 -24.71 -7.97 38.41
N LEU A 295 -25.03 -7.00 37.55
CA LEU A 295 -26.28 -6.24 37.70
C LEU A 295 -26.92 -5.99 36.34
N SER A 296 -28.10 -6.60 36.20
CA SER A 296 -29.05 -6.51 35.09
C SER A 296 -30.31 -5.78 35.57
N ALA A 297 -30.80 -4.90 34.71
CA ALA A 297 -32.19 -4.50 34.48
C ALA A 297 -33.00 -3.82 35.61
N GLY A 298 -33.60 -2.68 35.22
CA GLY A 298 -34.68 -2.01 35.94
C GLY A 298 -35.16 -0.75 35.22
N GLU A 299 -35.97 -0.91 34.17
CA GLU A 299 -37.03 0.04 33.77
C GLU A 299 -38.35 -0.43 34.45
N PRO A 300 -39.44 0.38 34.59
CA PRO A 300 -39.90 1.43 33.65
C PRO A 300 -40.56 2.68 34.27
N GLY A 301 -40.95 3.66 33.43
CA GLY A 301 -42.08 4.56 33.75
C GLY A 301 -42.03 6.00 33.21
N LEU A 302 -42.51 6.18 31.96
CA LEU A 302 -43.48 7.17 31.45
C LEU A 302 -43.40 8.70 31.72
N ASP A 303 -43.81 9.41 30.66
CA ASP A 303 -44.37 10.77 30.55
C ASP A 303 -43.42 11.96 30.30
N GLY A 304 -43.62 12.62 29.14
CA GLY A 304 -43.02 13.94 28.89
C GLY A 304 -42.94 14.44 27.44
N GLN A 305 -44.04 14.38 26.69
CA GLN A 305 -44.43 15.27 25.58
C GLN A 305 -43.37 15.79 24.57
N ALA A 306 -43.47 15.30 23.34
CA ALA A 306 -42.98 15.97 22.13
C ALA A 306 -44.12 16.83 21.54
N GLU A 307 -43.94 18.14 21.53
CA GLU A 307 -44.85 19.08 20.87
C GLU A 307 -44.38 19.30 19.42
N LEU A 308 -45.13 18.71 18.49
CA LEU A 308 -45.10 18.98 17.05
C LEU A 308 -45.94 20.23 16.78
N LEU A 309 -45.33 21.31 16.27
CA LEU A 309 -46.06 22.41 15.66
C LEU A 309 -46.17 22.19 14.13
N PRO A 310 -47.37 22.33 13.53
CA PRO A 310 -47.58 22.18 12.11
C PRO A 310 -47.23 23.46 11.34
N GLY A 311 -46.96 23.28 10.04
CA GLY A 311 -46.51 24.34 9.16
C GLY A 311 -47.57 25.34 8.72
N GLU A 312 -47.09 26.47 8.21
CA GLU A 312 -47.83 27.35 7.32
C GLU A 312 -46.90 27.83 6.18
N SER A 313 -47.30 27.50 4.96
CA SER A 313 -47.19 28.33 3.74
C SER A 313 -48.62 28.38 3.20
N PRO A 314 -49.08 29.40 2.42
CA PRO A 314 -48.31 30.26 1.52
C PRO A 314 -48.77 31.75 1.45
N SER A 315 -48.04 32.60 0.72
CA SER A 315 -48.54 33.52 -0.34
C SER A 315 -47.73 34.81 -0.51
N ASP A 316 -47.53 35.16 -1.79
CA ASP A 316 -47.43 36.49 -2.40
C ASP A 316 -46.42 37.53 -1.88
N ARG A 317 -45.29 37.66 -2.59
CA ARG A 317 -44.98 38.77 -3.52
C ARG A 317 -43.58 38.64 -4.13
#